data_AF-A0A6G3U965-F1
#
_entry.id   AF-A0A6G3U965-F1
#
_cell.length_a   1.000
_cell.length_b   1.000
_cell.length_c   1.000
_cell.angle_alpha   90.00
_cell.angle_beta   90.00
_cell.angle_gamma   90.00
#
_symmetry.space_group_name_H-M   'P 1'
#
loop_
_entity.id
_entity.type
_entity.pdbx_description
1 polymer ?
#
loop_
_entity_poly.entity_id
_entity_poly.type
_entity_poly.pdbx_seq_one_letter_code
_entity_poly.pdbx_strand_id
1 'polypeptide(L)' 'PTSTVDEVPPGRGYARLGTGPVLRLQVPATPNPYDDTIGETHRQAVLDLLPPRSEPAGAQERPGTGP' A
#
# COMPACT_ATOMS: atom_id res chain seq x y z
N PRO A 1 -12.46 18.39 -18.82
CA PRO A 1 -12.63 16.91 -18.83
C PRO A 1 -12.94 16.38 -17.43
N THR A 2 -14.14 15.84 -17.22
CA THR A 2 -14.54 15.19 -15.97
C THR A 2 -14.36 13.68 -16.14
N SER A 3 -13.31 13.12 -15.55
CA SER A 3 -13.02 11.67 -15.64
C SER A 3 -14.15 10.84 -15.02
N THR A 4 -14.60 9.82 -15.77
CA THR A 4 -15.59 8.81 -15.37
C THR A 4 -14.97 7.77 -14.42
N VAL A 5 -15.81 7.17 -13.58
CA VAL A 5 -15.43 6.26 -12.47
C VAL A 5 -14.61 5.03 -12.90
N ASP A 6 -14.59 4.69 -14.19
CA ASP A 6 -13.80 3.59 -14.77
C ASP A 6 -12.29 3.89 -14.87
N GLU A 7 -11.88 5.17 -14.84
CA GLU A 7 -10.46 5.59 -14.98
C GLU A 7 -9.76 5.81 -13.63
N VAL A 8 -10.29 5.26 -12.54
CA VAL A 8 -9.69 5.46 -11.22
C VAL A 8 -8.35 4.71 -11.15
N PRO A 9 -7.20 5.40 -11.03
CA PRO A 9 -5.92 4.71 -11.01
C PRO A 9 -5.82 3.81 -9.77
N PRO A 10 -5.17 2.63 -9.88
CA PRO A 10 -4.90 1.77 -8.73
C PRO A 10 -4.30 2.57 -7.56
N GLY A 11 -4.71 2.25 -6.34
CA GLY A 11 -4.25 2.95 -5.13
C GLY A 11 -5.05 4.21 -4.76
N ARG A 12 -6.10 4.59 -5.51
CA ARG A 12 -7.01 5.66 -5.09
C ARG A 12 -7.98 5.17 -4.02
N GLY A 13 -8.08 5.89 -2.91
CA GLY A 13 -9.02 5.54 -1.85
C GLY A 13 -9.18 6.62 -0.78
N TYR A 14 -9.84 6.22 0.31
CA TYR A 14 -9.99 7.04 1.51
C TYR A 14 -9.23 6.39 2.65
N ALA A 15 -8.43 7.17 3.38
CA ALA A 15 -7.67 6.68 4.53
C ALA A 15 -7.81 7.64 5.70
N ARG A 16 -7.69 7.10 6.91
CA ARG A 16 -7.61 7.89 8.14
C ARG A 16 -6.19 7.79 8.68
N LEU A 17 -5.53 8.93 8.86
CA LEU A 17 -4.19 9.01 9.41
C LEU A 17 -4.29 9.34 10.90
N GLY A 18 -4.02 8.37 11.77
CA GLY A 18 -4.24 8.50 13.22
C GLY A 18 -5.72 8.69 13.57
N THR A 19 -6.00 9.54 14.56
CA THR A 19 -7.38 9.88 14.97
C THR A 19 -8.02 10.99 14.13
N GLY A 20 -7.29 11.53 13.15
CA GLY A 20 -7.71 12.65 12.31
C GLY A 20 -8.88 12.35 11.35
N PRO A 21 -9.25 13.31 10.49
CA PRO A 21 -10.31 13.14 9.51
C PRO A 21 -9.94 12.13 8.42
N VAL A 22 -10.96 11.65 7.69
CA VAL A 22 -10.77 10.79 6.53
C VAL A 22 -10.34 11.64 5.33
N LEU A 23 -9.24 11.26 4.70
CA LEU A 23 -8.63 11.97 3.58
C LEU A 23 -8.73 11.13 2.29
N ARG A 24 -8.85 11.82 1.15
CA ARG A 24 -8.66 11.19 -0.17
C ARG A 24 -7.17 11.02 -0.42
N LEU A 25 -6.74 9.79 -0.68
CA LEU A 25 -5.34 9.44 -0.87
C LEU A 25 -5.13 8.74 -2.21
N GLN A 26 -4.04 9.11 -2.88
CA GLN A 26 -3.49 8.34 -3.99
C GLN A 26 -2.26 7.62 -3.46
N VAL A 27 -2.36 6.31 -3.30
CA VAL A 27 -1.19 5.46 -3.12
C VAL A 27 -0.53 5.33 -4.49
N PRO A 28 0.77 5.63 -4.63
CA PRO A 28 1.47 5.34 -5.87
C PRO A 28 1.38 3.84 -6.15
N ALA A 29 1.03 3.48 -7.38
CA ALA A 29 1.17 2.12 -7.86
C ALA A 29 2.67 1.85 -8.02
N THR A 30 3.34 1.52 -6.92
CA THR A 30 4.73 1.08 -6.97
C THR A 30 4.74 -0.23 -7.79
N PRO A 31 5.52 -0.32 -8.88
CA PRO A 31 5.66 -1.58 -9.61
C PRO A 31 6.10 -2.67 -8.63
N ASN A 32 5.53 -3.86 -8.75
CA ASN A 32 5.85 -4.96 -7.86
C ASN A 32 7.36 -5.26 -7.96
N PRO A 33 8.13 -5.17 -6.87
CA PRO A 33 9.58 -5.36 -6.90
C PRO A 33 9.99 -6.81 -7.18
N TYR A 34 9.06 -7.76 -7.18
CA TYR A 34 9.30 -9.16 -7.55
C TYR A 34 8.69 -9.53 -8.90
N ASP A 35 8.28 -8.53 -9.69
CA ASP A 35 7.83 -8.72 -11.06
C ASP A 35 9.01 -8.64 -12.03
N ASP A 36 9.30 -9.75 -12.70
CA ASP A 36 10.40 -9.88 -13.64
C ASP A 36 10.14 -9.16 -14.98
N THR A 37 8.91 -8.69 -15.22
CA THR A 37 8.56 -7.88 -16.41
C THR A 37 9.00 -6.42 -16.28
N ILE A 38 9.37 -5.98 -15.07
CA ILE A 38 9.90 -4.63 -14.80
C ILE A 38 11.41 -4.62 -15.03
N GLY A 39 11.92 -3.59 -15.72
CA GLY A 39 13.35 -3.44 -15.98
C GLY A 39 14.19 -3.39 -14.69
N GLU A 40 15.34 -4.06 -14.71
CA GLU A 40 16.24 -4.26 -13.56
C GLU A 40 16.49 -3.00 -12.73
N THR A 41 16.81 -1.88 -13.40
CA THR A 41 17.11 -0.61 -12.73
C THR A 41 15.92 -0.06 -11.93
N HIS A 42 14.71 -0.18 -12.46
CA HIS A 42 13.50 0.23 -11.73
C HIS A 42 13.22 -0.71 -10.57
N ARG A 43 13.46 -2.01 -10.74
CA ARG A 43 13.30 -3.01 -9.68
C ARG A 43 14.24 -2.76 -8.51
N GLN A 44 15.52 -2.53 -8.78
CA GLN A 44 16.52 -2.28 -7.74
C GLN A 44 16.24 -0.99 -6.97
N ALA A 45 15.85 0.09 -7.65
CA ALA A 45 15.49 1.34 -7.00
C ALA A 45 14.31 1.20 -6.03
N VAL A 46 13.33 0.35 -6.34
CA VAL A 46 12.23 0.04 -5.42
C VAL A 46 12.71 -0.83 -4.25
N LEU A 47 13.52 -1.85 -4.51
CA LEU A 47 14.05 -2.74 -3.47
C LEU A 47 14.89 -1.99 -2.42
N ASP A 48 15.70 -1.01 -2.84
CA ASP A 48 16.54 -0.19 -1.95
C ASP A 48 15.71 0.72 -1.02
N LEU A 49 14.46 1.02 -1.39
CA LEU A 49 13.52 1.82 -0.59
C LEU A 49 12.69 0.98 0.39
N LEU A 50 12.69 -0.35 0.24
CA LEU A 50 11.92 -1.21 1.11
C LEU A 50 12.57 -1.23 2.50
N PRO A 51 11.76 -1.14 3.58
CA PRO A 51 12.28 -1.39 4.91
C PRO A 51 12.84 -2.82 4.97
N PRO A 52 13.81 -3.09 5.88
CA PRO A 52 14.24 -4.45 6.16
C PRO A 52 13.00 -5.30 6.40
N ARG A 53 12.88 -6.45 5.73
CA ARG A 53 11.76 -7.37 5.94
C ARG A 53 11.70 -7.70 7.43
N SER A 54 10.77 -7.05 8.13
CA SER A 54 10.43 -7.44 9.49
C SER A 54 9.55 -8.68 9.36
N GLU A 55 9.88 -9.73 10.12
CA GLU A 55 8.96 -10.86 10.31
C GLU A 55 7.60 -10.29 10.69
N PRO A 56 6.48 -10.84 10.16
CA PRO A 56 5.16 -10.28 10.42
C PRO A 56 4.99 -10.16 11.93
N ALA A 57 4.93 -8.91 12.41
CA ALA A 57 4.63 -8.63 13.81
C ALA A 57 3.33 -9.36 14.10
N GLY A 58 3.42 -10.35 14.99
CA GLY A 58 2.40 -11.37 15.20
C GLY A 58 1.01 -10.77 15.15
N ALA A 59 0.12 -11.46 14.44
CA ALA A 59 -1.32 -11.23 14.47
C ALA A 59 -1.69 -10.81 15.89
N GLN A 60 -2.02 -9.53 16.09
CA GLN A 60 -2.47 -9.04 17.39
C GLN A 60 -3.71 -9.85 17.70
N GLU A 61 -3.58 -10.83 18.60
CA GLU A 61 -4.68 -11.56 19.17
C GLU A 61 -5.65 -10.51 19.68
N ARG A 62 -6.77 -10.32 18.98
CA ARG A 62 -7.90 -9.59 19.54
C ARG A 62 -8.23 -10.31 20.83
N PRO A 63 -8.15 -9.69 22.02
CA PRO A 63 -8.49 -10.38 23.25
C PRO A 63 -9.94 -10.84 23.11
N GLY A 64 -10.12 -12.16 23.11
CA GLY A 64 -11.42 -12.78 23.11
C GLY A 64 -12.20 -12.25 24.31
N THR A 65 -13.26 -11.50 24.03
CA THR A 65 -14.35 -11.33 25.00
C THR A 65 -15.00 -12.70 25.15
N GLY A 66 -14.79 -13.33 26.30
CA GLY A 66 -15.38 -14.63 26.62
C GLY A 66 -16.90 -14.54 26.83
N PRO A 67 -17.55 -15.69 27.04
CA PRO A 67 -18.63 -15.83 28.01
C PRO A 67 -18.08 -16.13 29.42
#